data_AF-A0A8T1NUV3-F1
#
_entry.id   AF-A0A8T1NUV3-F1
#
_cell.length_a   1.000
_cell.length_b   1.000
_cell.length_c   1.000
_cell.angle_alpha   90.00
_cell.angle_beta   90.00
_cell.angle_gamma   90.00
#
_symmetry.space_group_name_H-M   'P 1'
#
loop_
_entity.id
_entity.type
_entity.pdbx_description
1 polymer ?
#
loop_
_entity_poly.entity_id
_entity_poly.type
_entity_poly.pdbx_seq_one_letter_code
_entity_poly.pdbx_strand_id
1 'polypeptide(L)'
;MLKTNFDNYPNGDRFIALLQDFLGRGIFNSDGELWKVQRKTASYEFNTKSLRHFVMENVTVEINTRLIPILTRASETASVLDLQDILERFAFDNICKLAFNVDPGCLGGDGTSGAEFMRAFEDAASLSFERFMYAIPVMAKINKFLNIGPERRLRNAIKTVHEFADDIIQSRAEQKVEK
;
A
#
# COMPACT_ATOMS: atom_id res chain seq x y z
N MET A 1 -12.28 1.47 27.06
CA MET A 1 -13.25 0.98 26.05
C MET A 1 -12.55 0.16 24.97
N LEU A 2 -11.84 0.74 23.99
CA LEU A 2 -11.18 -0.02 22.91
C LEU A 2 -10.05 -0.95 23.38
N LYS A 3 -9.29 -0.57 24.43
CA LYS A 3 -8.22 -1.41 25.01
C LYS A 3 -8.75 -2.58 25.85
N THR A 4 -9.85 -2.37 26.57
CA THR A 4 -10.36 -3.28 27.61
C THR A 4 -11.46 -4.21 27.11
N ASN A 5 -12.17 -3.81 26.05
CA ASN A 5 -13.31 -4.53 25.48
C ASN A 5 -13.09 -4.79 23.98
N PHE A 6 -11.86 -5.16 23.58
CA PHE A 6 -11.46 -5.26 22.18
C PHE A 6 -12.39 -6.16 21.35
N ASP A 7 -12.78 -7.31 21.91
CA ASP A 7 -13.63 -8.29 21.21
C ASP A 7 -15.06 -7.76 20.94
N ASN A 8 -15.47 -6.66 21.58
CA ASN A 8 -16.78 -6.03 21.35
C ASN A 8 -16.78 -5.01 20.19
N TYR A 9 -15.61 -4.67 19.62
CA TYR A 9 -15.48 -3.68 18.55
C TYR A 9 -14.75 -4.27 17.33
N PRO A 10 -15.30 -5.32 16.68
CA PRO A 10 -14.76 -5.83 15.43
C PRO A 10 -14.96 -4.83 14.29
N ASN A 11 -14.19 -4.98 13.21
CA ASN A 11 -14.45 -4.24 11.96
C ASN A 11 -15.83 -4.61 11.39
N GLY A 12 -16.20 -5.89 11.51
CA GLY A 12 -17.51 -6.41 11.16
C GLY A 12 -17.67 -6.79 9.69
N ASP A 13 -18.67 -7.63 9.41
CA ASP A 13 -18.85 -8.30 8.13
C ASP A 13 -18.98 -7.34 6.93
N ARG A 14 -19.62 -6.18 7.13
CA ARG A 14 -19.75 -5.18 6.08
C ARG A 14 -18.40 -4.64 5.65
N PHE A 15 -17.53 -4.29 6.60
CA PHE A 15 -16.21 -3.76 6.30
C PHE A 15 -15.36 -4.83 5.60
N ILE A 16 -15.36 -6.05 6.16
CA ILE A 16 -14.65 -7.19 5.61
C ILE A 16 -15.08 -7.45 4.17
N ALA A 17 -16.39 -7.55 3.91
CA ALA A 17 -16.91 -7.88 2.59
C ALA A 17 -16.60 -6.82 1.52
N LEU A 18 -16.57 -5.54 1.88
CA LEU A 18 -16.33 -4.46 0.91
C LEU A 18 -14.86 -4.37 0.49
N LEU A 19 -13.94 -4.63 1.41
CA LEU A 19 -12.50 -4.56 1.17
C LEU A 19 -11.85 -5.90 0.80
N GLN A 20 -12.59 -7.01 0.89
CA GLN A 20 -12.06 -8.37 0.68
C GLN A 20 -11.40 -8.56 -0.68
N ASP A 21 -11.87 -7.89 -1.74
CA ASP A 21 -11.28 -8.03 -3.07
C ASP A 21 -9.83 -7.51 -3.14
N PHE A 22 -9.52 -6.45 -2.38
CA PHE A 22 -8.19 -5.84 -2.39
C PHE A 22 -7.33 -6.33 -1.21
N LEU A 23 -7.88 -6.31 0.00
CA LEU A 23 -7.13 -6.62 1.23
C LEU A 23 -7.24 -8.09 1.66
N GLY A 24 -8.03 -8.90 0.95
CA GLY A 24 -8.26 -10.30 1.26
C GLY A 24 -8.76 -10.49 2.69
N ARG A 25 -8.14 -11.43 3.41
CA ARG A 25 -8.30 -11.61 4.86
C ARG A 25 -7.01 -11.27 5.61
N GLY A 26 -6.32 -10.22 5.15
CA GLY A 26 -5.08 -9.76 5.74
C GLY A 26 -5.26 -9.01 7.06
N ILE A 27 -4.16 -8.48 7.59
CA ILE A 27 -4.10 -7.80 8.90
C ILE A 27 -5.04 -6.59 9.01
N PHE A 28 -5.41 -5.98 7.89
CA PHE A 28 -6.33 -4.84 7.84
C PHE A 28 -7.79 -5.23 7.60
N ASN A 29 -8.07 -6.50 7.26
CA ASN A 29 -9.40 -6.95 6.84
C ASN A 29 -9.80 -8.29 7.47
N SER A 30 -9.42 -8.47 8.74
CA SER A 30 -9.76 -9.64 9.55
C SER A 30 -10.09 -9.21 10.99
N ASP A 31 -10.83 -10.07 11.70
CA ASP A 31 -11.22 -9.88 13.10
C ASP A 31 -10.76 -11.08 13.96
N GLY A 32 -10.77 -10.89 15.28
CA GLY A 32 -10.54 -11.97 16.26
C GLY A 32 -9.13 -12.57 16.20
N GLU A 33 -9.05 -13.90 16.34
CA GLU A 33 -7.77 -14.63 16.42
C GLU A 33 -6.94 -14.54 15.14
N LEU A 34 -7.58 -14.53 13.97
CA LEU A 34 -6.87 -14.40 12.69
C LEU A 34 -6.08 -13.08 12.64
N TRP A 35 -6.73 -11.98 13.04
CA TRP A 35 -6.09 -10.67 13.13
C TRP A 35 -4.96 -10.68 14.16
N LYS A 36 -5.18 -11.27 15.35
CA LYS A 36 -4.15 -11.33 16.42
C LYS A 36 -2.89 -12.04 15.93
N VAL A 37 -3.03 -13.17 15.25
CA VAL A 37 -1.91 -13.93 14.67
C VAL A 37 -1.17 -13.09 13.65
N GLN A 38 -1.86 -12.52 12.66
CA GLN A 38 -1.24 -11.71 11.62
C GLN A 38 -0.55 -10.47 12.18
N ARG A 39 -1.18 -9.77 13.13
CA ARG A 39 -0.59 -8.61 13.79
C ARG A 39 0.61 -8.97 14.63
N LYS A 40 0.58 -10.12 15.31
CA LYS A 40 1.74 -10.60 16.06
C LYS A 40 2.91 -10.87 15.13
N THR A 41 2.69 -11.54 14.00
CA THR A 41 3.71 -11.77 12.98
C THR A 41 4.30 -10.46 12.46
N ALA A 42 3.45 -9.52 12.02
CA ALA A 42 3.90 -8.22 11.53
C ALA A 42 4.68 -7.41 12.59
N SER A 43 4.33 -7.53 13.88
CA SER A 43 5.02 -6.78 14.95
C SER A 43 6.49 -7.15 15.13
N TYR A 44 6.90 -8.34 14.68
CA TYR A 44 8.31 -8.74 14.72
C TYR A 44 9.14 -7.99 13.68
N GLU A 45 8.60 -7.79 12.48
CA GLU A 45 9.24 -7.00 11.42
C GLU A 45 9.21 -5.50 11.75
N PHE A 46 8.09 -5.01 12.27
CA PHE A 46 7.87 -3.60 12.62
C PHE A 46 8.20 -3.28 14.09
N ASN A 47 9.32 -3.79 14.60
CA ASN A 47 9.79 -3.45 15.95
C ASN A 47 10.68 -2.19 15.96
N THR A 48 10.81 -1.54 17.12
CA THR A 48 11.54 -0.26 17.27
C THR A 48 12.98 -0.31 16.77
N LYS A 49 13.69 -1.43 17.01
CA LYS A 49 15.09 -1.58 16.58
C LYS A 49 15.18 -1.66 15.05
N SER A 50 14.36 -2.51 14.44
CA SER A 50 14.29 -2.67 12.98
C SER A 50 13.89 -1.38 12.29
N LEU A 51 12.86 -0.68 12.80
CA LEU A 51 12.42 0.59 12.24
C LEU A 51 13.47 1.68 12.37
N ARG A 52 14.16 1.79 13.51
CA ARG A 52 15.26 2.76 13.67
C ARG A 52 16.38 2.49 12.67
N HIS A 53 16.76 1.24 12.49
CA HIS A 53 17.79 0.86 11.52
C HIS A 53 17.35 1.20 10.09
N PHE A 54 16.11 0.86 9.73
CA PHE A 54 15.53 1.20 8.44
C PHE A 54 15.54 2.71 8.16
N VAL A 55 15.14 3.53 9.15
CA VAL A 55 15.18 5.00 9.01
C VAL A 55 16.60 5.49 8.75
N MET A 56 17.57 4.99 9.52
CA MET A 56 18.96 5.43 9.37
C MET A 56 19.56 5.04 8.01
N GLU A 57 19.25 3.85 7.49
CA GLU A 57 19.88 3.34 6.27
C GLU A 57 19.10 3.67 4.99
N ASN A 58 17.78 3.52 5.00
CA ASN A 58 16.96 3.61 3.79
C ASN A 58 16.36 5.00 3.64
N VAL A 59 15.69 5.50 4.68
CA VAL A 59 15.01 6.81 4.63
C VAL A 59 16.03 7.93 4.44
N THR A 60 17.19 7.87 5.13
CA THR A 60 18.28 8.84 4.95
C THR A 60 18.80 8.87 3.51
N VAL A 61 18.93 7.71 2.87
CA VAL A 61 19.37 7.63 1.46
C VAL A 61 18.33 8.26 0.55
N GLU A 62 17.05 7.92 0.74
CA GLU A 62 15.94 8.49 -0.04
C GLU A 62 15.88 10.02 0.07
N ILE A 63 16.06 10.55 1.28
CA ILE A 63 16.10 11.99 1.54
C ILE A 63 17.26 12.66 0.79
N ASN A 64 18.48 12.13 0.95
CA ASN A 64 19.67 12.78 0.40
C ASN A 64 19.81 12.64 -1.12
N THR A 65 19.32 11.53 -1.68
CA THR A 65 19.50 11.22 -3.10
C THR A 65 18.34 11.62 -3.99
N ARG A 66 17.13 11.80 -3.43
CA ARG A 66 15.94 12.18 -4.22
C ARG A 66 15.25 13.43 -3.68
N LEU A 67 14.80 13.42 -2.42
CA LEU A 67 13.98 14.51 -1.89
C LEU A 67 14.72 15.85 -1.85
N ILE A 68 15.91 15.90 -1.23
CA ILE A 68 16.71 17.13 -1.15
C ILE A 68 17.05 17.65 -2.56
N PRO A 69 17.55 16.84 -3.51
CA PRO A 69 17.79 17.29 -4.88
C PRO A 69 16.56 17.91 -5.56
N ILE A 70 15.37 17.33 -5.39
CA ILE A 70 14.12 17.88 -5.94
C ILE A 70 13.82 19.26 -5.35
N LEU A 71 13.92 19.40 -4.02
CA LEU A 71 13.66 20.66 -3.32
C LEU A 71 14.70 21.73 -3.67
N THR A 72 15.98 21.37 -3.77
CA THR A 72 17.07 22.28 -4.16
C THR A 72 16.84 22.80 -5.57
N ARG A 73 16.59 21.92 -6.54
CA ARG A 73 16.31 22.31 -7.94
C ARG A 73 15.12 23.25 -8.03
N ALA A 74 14.06 22.97 -7.26
CA ALA A 74 12.87 23.82 -7.25
C ALA A 74 13.13 25.22 -6.68
N SER A 75 13.94 25.29 -5.62
CA SER A 75 14.41 26.56 -5.05
C SER A 75 15.22 27.38 -6.07
N GLU A 76 16.13 26.73 -6.79
CA GLU A 76 16.98 27.38 -7.81
C GLU A 76 16.20 27.87 -9.03
N THR A 77 15.18 27.12 -9.44
CA THR A 77 14.38 27.41 -10.64
C THR A 77 13.09 28.16 -10.35
N ALA A 78 12.82 28.47 -9.08
CA ALA A 78 11.55 29.02 -8.60
C ALA A 78 10.32 28.20 -9.07
N SER A 79 10.46 26.87 -9.18
CA SER A 79 9.36 26.00 -9.62
C SER A 79 8.37 25.76 -8.49
N VAL A 80 7.07 25.82 -8.79
CA VAL A 80 6.02 25.41 -7.85
C VAL A 80 6.02 23.89 -7.73
N LEU A 81 5.97 23.39 -6.49
CA LEU A 81 5.91 21.97 -6.17
C LEU A 81 4.57 21.63 -5.51
N ASP A 82 4.01 20.49 -5.89
CA ASP A 82 2.96 19.83 -5.11
C ASP A 82 3.62 18.96 -4.03
N LEU A 83 3.62 19.44 -2.79
CA LEU A 83 4.21 18.70 -1.67
C LEU A 83 3.41 17.46 -1.31
N GLN A 84 2.12 17.38 -1.62
CA GLN A 84 1.33 16.18 -1.37
C GLN A 84 1.83 15.04 -2.27
N ASP A 85 1.91 15.28 -3.57
CA ASP A 85 2.42 14.32 -4.55
C ASP A 85 3.86 13.87 -4.23
N ILE A 86 4.75 14.82 -3.90
CA ILE A 86 6.14 14.52 -3.55
C ILE A 86 6.24 13.65 -2.30
N LEU A 87 5.52 14.00 -1.24
CA LEU A 87 5.58 13.27 0.03
C LEU A 87 4.88 11.91 -0.06
N GLU A 88 3.86 11.79 -0.90
CA GLU A 88 3.20 10.52 -1.17
C GLU A 88 4.13 9.55 -1.89
N ARG A 89 4.80 9.99 -2.96
CA ARG A 89 5.81 9.18 -3.68
C ARG A 89 6.98 8.80 -2.76
N PHE A 90 7.46 9.75 -1.96
CA PHE A 90 8.49 9.50 -0.95
C PHE A 90 8.06 8.43 0.06
N ALA A 91 6.83 8.54 0.59
CA ALA A 91 6.30 7.57 1.53
C ALA A 91 6.13 6.18 0.87
N PHE A 92 5.64 6.16 -0.37
CA PHE A 92 5.41 4.95 -1.14
C PHE A 92 6.72 4.17 -1.40
N ASP A 93 7.77 4.86 -1.84
CA ASP A 93 9.10 4.25 -2.05
C ASP A 93 9.64 3.66 -0.74
N ASN A 94 9.55 4.41 0.36
CA ASN A 94 10.01 3.95 1.67
C ASN A 94 9.22 2.73 2.19
N ILE A 95 7.89 2.71 2.07
CA ILE A 95 7.11 1.58 2.57
C ILE A 95 7.33 0.32 1.70
N CYS A 96 7.51 0.47 0.39
CA CYS A 96 7.84 -0.65 -0.48
C CYS A 96 9.22 -1.25 -0.14
N LYS A 97 10.19 -0.38 0.17
CA LYS A 97 11.52 -0.81 0.60
C LYS A 97 11.49 -1.48 1.97
N LEU A 98 10.68 -0.98 2.90
CA LEU A 98 10.52 -1.60 4.22
C LEU A 98 9.81 -2.95 4.15
N ALA A 99 8.69 -3.02 3.41
CA ALA A 99 7.82 -4.20 3.39
C ALA A 99 8.31 -5.31 2.45
N PHE A 100 8.89 -4.94 1.31
CA PHE A 100 9.26 -5.88 0.25
C PHE A 100 10.75 -5.86 -0.09
N ASN A 101 11.49 -4.89 0.43
CA ASN A 101 12.89 -4.64 0.06
C ASN A 101 13.04 -4.46 -1.47
N VAL A 102 12.07 -3.72 -2.04
CA VAL A 102 12.04 -3.28 -3.44
C VAL A 102 11.90 -1.77 -3.47
N ASP A 103 12.59 -1.14 -4.41
CA ASP A 103 12.59 0.31 -4.62
C ASP A 103 11.82 0.62 -5.91
N PRO A 104 10.57 1.11 -5.83
CA PRO A 104 9.75 1.42 -7.01
C PRO A 104 10.32 2.58 -7.82
N GLY A 105 11.03 3.52 -7.17
CA GLY A 105 11.58 4.68 -7.83
C GLY A 105 10.57 5.79 -8.11
N CYS A 106 9.42 5.82 -7.44
CA CYS A 106 8.32 6.76 -7.70
C CYS A 106 8.73 8.22 -7.55
N LEU A 107 9.60 8.52 -6.58
CA LEU A 107 10.11 9.87 -6.36
C LEU A 107 11.25 10.24 -7.33
N GLY A 108 11.94 9.24 -7.90
CA GLY A 108 13.11 9.45 -8.75
C GLY A 108 12.81 9.83 -10.19
N GLY A 109 13.82 10.36 -10.89
CA GLY A 109 13.82 10.53 -12.35
C GLY A 109 12.77 11.51 -12.89
N ASP A 110 12.08 11.09 -13.95
CA ASP A 110 10.96 11.79 -14.60
C ASP A 110 9.59 11.47 -13.95
N GLY A 111 9.59 10.72 -12.84
CA GLY A 111 8.39 10.29 -12.13
C GLY A 111 7.58 9.20 -12.84
N THR A 112 8.16 8.49 -13.82
CA THR A 112 7.47 7.38 -14.52
C THR A 112 7.77 6.01 -13.92
N SER A 113 8.96 5.83 -13.33
CA SER A 113 9.36 4.61 -12.63
C SER A 113 8.45 4.35 -11.43
N GLY A 114 7.91 3.12 -11.31
CA GLY A 114 7.02 2.74 -10.21
C GLY A 114 5.63 3.40 -10.24
N ALA A 115 5.41 4.40 -11.10
CA ALA A 115 4.17 5.18 -11.12
C ALA A 115 2.95 4.37 -11.55
N GLU A 116 3.12 3.32 -12.37
CA GLU A 116 2.02 2.40 -12.69
C GLU A 116 1.59 1.61 -11.46
N PHE A 117 2.54 1.03 -10.73
CA PHE A 117 2.25 0.27 -9.51
C PHE A 117 1.64 1.17 -8.42
N MET A 118 2.21 2.35 -8.20
CA MET A 118 1.68 3.32 -7.23
C MET A 118 0.24 3.73 -7.57
N ARG A 119 -0.04 4.10 -8.83
CA ARG A 119 -1.40 4.46 -9.27
C ARG A 119 -2.36 3.29 -9.16
N ALA A 120 -1.93 2.07 -9.49
CA ALA A 120 -2.76 0.88 -9.32
C ALA A 120 -3.08 0.64 -7.83
N PHE A 121 -2.11 0.84 -6.94
CA PHE A 121 -2.34 0.71 -5.50
C PHE A 121 -3.32 1.78 -4.99
N GLU A 122 -3.16 3.03 -5.40
CA GLU A 122 -4.05 4.14 -5.05
C GLU A 122 -5.47 3.91 -5.59
N ASP A 123 -5.62 3.54 -6.86
CA ASP A 123 -6.91 3.21 -7.47
C ASP A 123 -7.57 2.03 -6.71
N ALA A 124 -6.80 0.99 -6.38
CA ALA A 124 -7.33 -0.16 -5.65
C ALA A 124 -7.81 0.23 -4.25
N ALA A 125 -7.07 1.05 -3.52
CA ALA A 125 -7.44 1.53 -2.20
C ALA A 125 -8.67 2.46 -2.26
N SER A 126 -8.61 3.51 -3.07
CA SER A 126 -9.65 4.53 -3.18
C SER A 126 -10.97 3.95 -3.66
N LEU A 127 -10.96 3.16 -4.75
CA LEU A 127 -12.18 2.55 -5.28
C LEU A 127 -12.77 1.49 -4.31
N SER A 128 -11.93 0.80 -3.53
CA SER A 128 -12.42 -0.08 -2.47
C SER A 128 -13.13 0.70 -1.37
N PHE A 129 -12.63 1.88 -0.99
CA PHE A 129 -13.27 2.76 -0.01
C PHE A 129 -14.52 3.45 -0.55
N GLU A 130 -14.56 3.82 -1.84
CA GLU A 130 -15.77 4.38 -2.47
C GLU A 130 -16.97 3.44 -2.36
N ARG A 131 -16.74 2.12 -2.27
CA ARG A 131 -17.83 1.15 -2.08
C ARG A 131 -18.62 1.37 -0.79
N PHE A 132 -18.05 2.02 0.23
CA PHE A 132 -18.76 2.36 1.46
C PHE A 132 -19.81 3.46 1.24
N MET A 133 -19.64 4.29 0.21
CA MET A 133 -20.51 5.42 -0.12
C MET A 133 -21.71 5.02 -1.01
N TYR A 134 -21.79 3.78 -1.49
CA TYR A 134 -22.99 3.31 -2.18
C TYR A 134 -24.20 3.36 -1.25
N ALA A 135 -25.21 4.15 -1.63
CA ALA A 135 -26.47 4.24 -0.91
C ALA A 135 -27.20 2.88 -0.83
N ILE A 136 -27.01 2.01 -1.82
CA ILE A 136 -27.60 0.67 -1.89
C ILE A 136 -26.47 -0.36 -1.96
N PRO A 137 -26.24 -1.18 -0.91
CA PRO A 137 -25.13 -2.14 -0.87
C PRO A 137 -25.11 -3.16 -2.03
N VAL A 138 -26.26 -3.44 -2.64
CA VAL A 138 -26.39 -4.36 -3.77
C VAL A 138 -25.82 -3.76 -5.06
N MET A 139 -25.77 -2.43 -5.20
CA MET A 139 -25.25 -1.77 -6.40
C MET A 139 -23.78 -2.09 -6.65
N ALA A 140 -22.95 -2.11 -5.60
CA ALA A 140 -21.55 -2.53 -5.72
C ALA A 140 -21.44 -3.96 -6.29
N LYS A 141 -22.30 -4.88 -5.82
CA LYS A 141 -22.32 -6.27 -6.31
C LYS A 141 -22.77 -6.36 -7.77
N ILE A 142 -23.77 -5.57 -8.18
CA ILE A 142 -24.27 -5.52 -9.57
C ILE A 142 -23.18 -4.96 -10.49
N ASN A 143 -22.59 -3.80 -10.14
CA ASN A 143 -21.53 -3.18 -10.94
C ASN A 143 -20.30 -4.10 -11.06
N LYS A 144 -19.96 -4.81 -9.99
CA LYS A 144 -18.90 -5.82 -9.97
C LYS A 144 -19.22 -6.99 -10.90
N PHE A 145 -20.46 -7.49 -10.85
CA PHE A 145 -20.91 -8.60 -11.70
C PHE A 145 -20.88 -8.22 -13.18
N LEU A 146 -21.37 -7.03 -13.53
CA LEU A 146 -21.35 -6.51 -14.89
C LEU A 146 -19.95 -6.06 -15.34
N ASN A 147 -19.00 -5.90 -14.40
CA ASN A 147 -17.64 -5.45 -14.65
C ASN A 147 -17.58 -4.12 -15.42
N ILE A 148 -18.32 -3.13 -14.92
CA ILE A 148 -18.45 -1.81 -15.56
C ILE A 148 -17.97 -0.68 -14.64
N GLY A 149 -17.52 0.40 -15.26
CA GLY A 149 -17.18 1.64 -14.57
C GLY A 149 -16.09 1.46 -13.49
N PRO A 150 -16.27 2.02 -12.28
CA PRO A 150 -15.31 1.95 -11.19
C PRO A 150 -14.89 0.51 -10.83
N GLU A 151 -15.81 -0.44 -10.89
CA GLU A 151 -15.53 -1.84 -10.53
C GLU A 151 -14.60 -2.54 -11.52
N ARG A 152 -14.64 -2.17 -12.81
CA ARG A 152 -13.68 -2.66 -13.81
C ARG A 152 -12.29 -2.11 -13.56
N ARG A 153 -12.19 -0.81 -13.25
CA ARG A 153 -10.93 -0.15 -12.90
C ARG A 153 -10.31 -0.79 -11.66
N LEU A 154 -11.11 -0.98 -10.61
CA LEU A 154 -10.70 -1.65 -9.38
C LEU A 154 -10.17 -3.07 -9.65
N ARG A 155 -10.85 -3.86 -10.47
CA ARG A 155 -10.38 -5.20 -10.85
C ARG A 155 -9.01 -5.16 -11.52
N ASN A 156 -8.80 -4.25 -12.46
CA ASN A 156 -7.52 -4.10 -13.15
C ASN A 156 -6.42 -3.62 -12.20
N ALA A 157 -6.72 -2.66 -11.34
CA ALA A 157 -5.81 -2.12 -10.35
C ALA A 157 -5.35 -3.21 -9.35
N ILE A 158 -6.29 -4.00 -8.81
CA ILE A 158 -5.99 -5.15 -7.96
C ILE A 158 -5.11 -6.15 -8.71
N LYS A 159 -5.41 -6.43 -9.98
CA LYS A 159 -4.61 -7.34 -10.79
C LYS A 159 -3.15 -6.88 -10.88
N THR A 160 -2.89 -5.61 -11.22
CA THR A 160 -1.54 -5.04 -11.28
C THR A 160 -0.81 -5.13 -9.94
N VAL A 161 -1.49 -4.84 -8.82
CA VAL A 161 -0.90 -4.96 -7.48
C VAL A 161 -0.53 -6.40 -7.15
N HIS A 162 -1.40 -7.36 -7.49
CA HIS A 162 -1.15 -8.77 -7.25
C HIS A 162 -0.02 -9.31 -8.12
N GLU A 163 0.04 -8.95 -9.40
CA GLU A 163 1.15 -9.34 -10.29
C GLU A 163 2.49 -8.85 -9.73
N PHE A 164 2.56 -7.61 -9.25
CA PHE A 164 3.77 -7.08 -8.61
C PHE A 164 4.14 -7.86 -7.33
N ALA A 165 3.16 -8.21 -6.50
CA ALA A 165 3.40 -9.00 -5.28
C ALA A 165 3.88 -10.43 -5.62
N ASP A 166 3.26 -11.07 -6.62
CA ASP A 166 3.61 -12.41 -7.08
C ASP A 166 5.03 -12.45 -7.66
N ASP A 167 5.44 -11.43 -8.43
CA ASP A 167 6.81 -11.32 -8.95
C ASP A 167 7.85 -11.25 -7.82
N ILE A 168 7.55 -10.52 -6.75
CA ILE A 168 8.43 -10.43 -5.57
C ILE A 168 8.51 -11.79 -4.88
N ILE A 169 7.37 -12.47 -4.69
CA ILE A 169 7.32 -13.79 -4.06
C ILE A 169 8.14 -14.80 -4.88
N GLN A 170 7.94 -14.81 -6.20
CA GLN A 170 8.67 -15.65 -7.16
C GLN A 170 10.17 -15.42 -7.05
N SER A 171 10.61 -14.16 -7.14
CA SER A 171 12.04 -13.79 -7.03
C SER A 171 12.67 -14.26 -5.71
N ARG A 172 11.93 -14.15 -4.59
CA ARG A 172 12.39 -14.60 -3.28
C ARG A 172 12.42 -16.13 -3.14
N ALA A 173 11.50 -16.83 -3.80
CA ALA A 173 11.47 -18.28 -3.80
C ALA A 173 12.67 -18.85 -4.56
N GLU A 174 13.00 -18.29 -5.73
CA GLU A 174 14.15 -18.69 -6.55
C GLU A 174 15.49 -18.47 -5.82
N GLN A 175 15.67 -17.31 -5.18
CA GLN A 175 16.87 -17.02 -4.38
C GLN A 175 17.11 -17.99 -3.21
N LYS A 176 16.06 -18.65 -2.72
CA LYS A 176 16.18 -19.67 -1.66
C LYS A 176 16.53 -21.05 -2.20
N VAL A 177 16.31 -21.32 -3.49
CA VAL A 177 16.65 -22.59 -4.13
C VAL A 177 18.14 -22.63 -4.53
N GLU A 178 18.75 -21.46 -4.77
CA GLU A 178 20.17 -21.33 -5.12
C GLU A 178 21.14 -21.30 -3.92
N LYS A 179 20.63 -21.34 -2.68
CA LYS A 179 21.42 -21.38 -1.43
C LYS A 179 21.30 -22.72 -0.73
#